data_AF-A0AAJ0RRN1-F1
#
_entry.id   AF-A0AAJ0RRN1-F1
#
_cell.length_a   1.000
_cell.length_b   1.000
_cell.length_c   1.000
_cell.angle_alpha   90.00
_cell.angle_beta   90.00
_cell.angle_gamma   90.00
#
_symmetry.space_group_name_H-M   'P 1'
#
loop_
_entity.id
_entity.type
_entity.pdbx_description
1 polymer ?
#
loop_
_entity_poly.entity_id
_entity_poly.type
_entity_poly.pdbx_seq_one_letter_code
_entity_poly.pdbx_strand_id
1 'polypeptide(L)'
;PSFALNRIGGNISLRFAGIPMGHEFTSLVLALLQVGGHPSKTAPEVIEQIKNIEGDYTFETYFSLSCQNCPDVVQALNLMAVLNPNIRHVAIDGALFQGEVEARQIMSVPSIYLNGELFGQGRMGEEEILAKLDTGASARDAEKLSAKEAFDVLVVGGGPAGAAAAIYAARKGIRTGVAAERFGGQVLDTMAIENFISVNETEGPKLARALENHVREYDVDIMNLQRAAALIPASAEGGLHEIKLENGGSLKA
;
A
#
# COMPACT_ATOMS: atom_id res chain seq x y z
N PRO A 1 -8.06 16.50 -22.92
CA PRO A 1 -7.61 15.45 -23.87
C PRO A 1 -7.25 14.18 -23.09
N SER A 2 -7.33 13.00 -23.69
CA SER A 2 -6.90 11.76 -23.04
C SER A 2 -6.42 10.73 -24.07
N PHE A 3 -5.64 9.75 -23.61
CA PHE A 3 -5.23 8.61 -24.43
C PHE A 3 -5.25 7.33 -23.58
N ALA A 4 -5.55 6.20 -24.23
CA ALA A 4 -5.56 4.89 -23.60
C ALA A 4 -4.25 4.14 -23.91
N LEU A 5 -3.81 3.31 -22.98
CA LEU A 5 -2.74 2.35 -23.20
C LEU A 5 -3.33 0.95 -23.25
N ASN A 6 -3.07 0.25 -24.34
CA ASN A 6 -3.50 -1.12 -24.52
C ASN A 6 -2.47 -1.86 -25.41
N ARG A 7 -2.50 -3.20 -25.37
CA ARG A 7 -1.74 -4.06 -26.28
C ARG A 7 -2.67 -4.60 -27.36
N ILE A 8 -2.11 -4.97 -28.52
CA ILE A 8 -2.90 -5.55 -29.60
C ILE A 8 -3.57 -6.84 -29.10
N GLY A 9 -4.90 -6.91 -29.21
CA GLY A 9 -5.69 -8.04 -28.70
C GLY A 9 -5.84 -8.08 -27.16
N GLY A 10 -5.33 -7.07 -26.44
CA GLY A 10 -5.49 -6.94 -25.00
C GLY A 10 -6.83 -6.33 -24.60
N ASN A 11 -7.33 -6.76 -23.45
CA ASN A 11 -8.50 -6.16 -22.80
C ASN A 11 -8.07 -5.35 -21.57
N ILE A 12 -7.28 -4.29 -21.80
CA ILE A 12 -6.77 -3.40 -20.75
C ILE A 12 -7.53 -2.07 -20.80
N SER A 13 -8.00 -1.62 -19.63
CA SER A 13 -8.72 -0.36 -19.46
C SER A 13 -7.90 0.65 -18.66
N LEU A 14 -6.81 1.15 -19.24
CA LEU A 14 -5.92 2.15 -18.64
C LEU A 14 -5.88 3.43 -19.49
N ARG A 15 -6.17 4.58 -18.88
CA ARG A 15 -6.18 5.88 -19.55
C ARG A 15 -5.47 6.96 -18.73
N PHE A 16 -4.76 7.84 -19.43
CA PHE A 16 -4.35 9.14 -18.88
C PHE A 16 -5.20 10.24 -19.50
N ALA A 17 -5.81 11.07 -18.67
CA ALA A 17 -6.54 12.26 -19.05
C ALA A 17 -5.74 13.49 -18.62
N GLY A 18 -5.23 14.25 -19.61
CA GLY A 18 -4.35 15.40 -19.38
C GLY A 18 -2.89 15.09 -19.65
N ILE A 19 -1.97 15.69 -18.90
CA ILE A 19 -0.53 15.61 -19.14
C ILE A 19 0.11 14.58 -18.18
N PRO A 20 0.62 13.44 -18.67
CA PRO A 20 1.31 12.44 -17.85
C PRO A 20 2.82 12.77 -17.70
N MET A 21 3.13 13.99 -17.28
CA MET A 21 4.52 14.48 -17.09
C MET A 21 4.76 14.80 -15.60
N GLY A 22 5.81 15.58 -15.31
CA GLY A 22 6.18 15.86 -13.92
C GLY A 22 6.51 14.57 -13.19
N HIS A 23 5.94 14.37 -12.00
CA HIS A 23 6.12 13.14 -11.24
C HIS A 23 5.41 11.93 -11.88
N GLU A 24 4.38 12.14 -12.72
CA GLU A 24 3.68 11.06 -13.42
C GLU A 24 4.40 10.56 -14.68
N PHE A 25 5.52 11.16 -15.07
CA PHE A 25 6.32 10.65 -16.19
C PHE A 25 6.80 9.21 -15.92
N THR A 26 7.19 8.91 -14.68
CA THR A 26 7.59 7.55 -14.28
C THR A 26 6.41 6.58 -14.34
N SER A 27 5.22 7.04 -13.95
CA SER A 27 3.97 6.26 -14.02
C SER A 27 3.60 5.91 -15.47
N LEU A 28 3.78 6.85 -16.41
CA LEU A 28 3.60 6.60 -17.84
C LEU A 28 4.58 5.55 -18.36
N VAL A 29 5.86 5.68 -18.03
CA VAL A 29 6.90 4.74 -18.46
C VAL A 29 6.59 3.33 -17.93
N LEU A 30 6.23 3.20 -16.66
CA LEU A 30 5.87 1.91 -16.07
C LEU A 30 4.60 1.32 -16.69
N ALA A 31 3.58 2.13 -16.95
CA ALA A 31 2.37 1.67 -17.63
C ALA A 31 2.68 1.13 -19.04
N LEU A 32 3.52 1.82 -19.82
CA LEU A 32 3.97 1.34 -21.13
C LEU A 32 4.73 0.02 -21.04
N LEU A 33 5.65 -0.10 -20.09
CA LEU A 33 6.42 -1.34 -19.85
C LEU A 33 5.49 -2.51 -19.50
N GLN A 34 4.57 -2.31 -18.55
CA GLN A 34 3.67 -3.36 -18.06
C GLN A 34 2.62 -3.76 -19.10
N VAL A 35 2.04 -2.80 -19.84
CA VAL A 35 1.18 -3.08 -20.99
C VAL A 35 1.94 -3.85 -22.07
N GLY A 36 3.22 -3.54 -22.27
CA GLY A 36 4.15 -4.25 -23.15
C GLY A 36 4.60 -5.63 -22.66
N GLY A 37 4.18 -6.05 -21.47
CA GLY A 37 4.49 -7.38 -20.91
C GLY A 37 5.72 -7.43 -20.00
N HIS A 38 6.34 -6.30 -19.67
CA HIS A 38 7.39 -6.26 -18.66
C HIS A 38 6.81 -6.62 -17.27
N PRO A 39 7.44 -7.52 -16.49
CA PRO A 39 6.89 -7.97 -15.22
C PRO A 39 6.88 -6.85 -14.17
N SER A 40 5.87 -6.88 -13.29
CA SER A 40 5.87 -6.03 -12.09
C SER A 40 6.84 -6.57 -11.04
N LYS A 41 7.29 -5.69 -10.14
CA LYS A 41 8.04 -6.04 -8.93
C LYS A 41 7.14 -6.32 -7.72
N THR A 42 5.83 -6.12 -7.87
CA THR A 42 4.81 -6.43 -6.86
C THR A 42 4.88 -7.93 -6.47
N ALA A 43 4.60 -8.25 -5.22
CA ALA A 43 4.66 -9.62 -4.72
C ALA A 43 3.70 -10.55 -5.51
N PRO A 44 4.10 -11.81 -5.79
CA PRO A 44 3.27 -12.74 -6.56
C PRO A 44 1.87 -12.97 -5.98
N GLU A 45 1.75 -13.01 -4.65
CA GLU A 45 0.47 -13.19 -3.95
C GLU A 45 -0.51 -12.04 -4.22
N VAL A 46 0.00 -10.79 -4.22
CA VAL A 46 -0.78 -9.58 -4.53
C VAL A 46 -1.21 -9.59 -6.00
N ILE A 47 -0.32 -9.99 -6.91
CA ILE A 47 -0.65 -10.12 -8.35
C ILE A 47 -1.79 -11.13 -8.56
N GLU A 48 -1.71 -12.30 -7.92
CA GLU A 48 -2.76 -13.31 -8.03
C GLU A 48 -4.08 -12.85 -7.39
N GLN A 49 -4.03 -12.13 -6.27
CA GLN A 49 -5.22 -11.54 -5.68
C GLN A 49 -5.89 -10.56 -6.65
N ILE A 50 -5.12 -9.65 -7.27
CA ILE A 50 -5.65 -8.67 -8.25
C ILE A 50 -6.34 -9.38 -9.42
N LYS A 51 -5.72 -10.41 -9.99
CA LYS A 51 -6.28 -11.15 -11.14
C LYS A 51 -7.61 -11.83 -10.82
N ASN A 52 -7.80 -12.27 -9.58
CA ASN A 52 -8.98 -13.02 -9.14
C ASN A 52 -10.12 -12.13 -8.65
N ILE A 53 -9.99 -10.80 -8.73
CA ILE A 53 -11.08 -9.87 -8.36
C ILE A 53 -12.24 -10.01 -9.34
N GLU A 54 -13.41 -10.30 -8.79
CA GLU A 54 -14.70 -10.34 -9.47
C GLU A 54 -15.44 -9.01 -9.26
N GLY A 55 -16.29 -8.62 -10.21
CA GLY A 55 -17.04 -7.36 -10.19
C GLY A 55 -16.63 -6.42 -11.32
N ASP A 56 -17.08 -5.16 -11.28
CA ASP A 56 -16.69 -4.11 -12.23
C ASP A 56 -16.28 -2.86 -11.43
N TYR A 57 -15.02 -2.45 -11.61
CA TYR A 57 -14.43 -1.35 -10.83
C TYR A 57 -13.89 -0.27 -11.77
N THR A 58 -14.41 0.94 -11.67
CA THR A 58 -13.92 2.10 -12.41
C THR A 58 -13.27 3.08 -11.46
N PHE A 59 -11.94 3.10 -11.48
CA PHE A 59 -11.13 4.01 -10.69
C PHE A 59 -10.80 5.29 -11.47
N GLU A 60 -10.93 6.42 -10.80
CA GLU A 60 -10.49 7.74 -11.28
C GLU A 60 -9.54 8.33 -10.24
N THR A 61 -8.30 8.59 -10.61
CA THR A 61 -7.30 9.19 -9.71
C THR A 61 -6.98 10.60 -10.17
N TYR A 62 -7.33 11.60 -9.37
CA TYR A 62 -6.94 12.98 -9.61
C TYR A 62 -5.56 13.25 -9.05
N PHE A 63 -4.65 13.73 -9.90
CA PHE A 63 -3.27 14.07 -9.57
C PHE A 63 -2.93 15.51 -10.00
N SER A 64 -1.75 15.98 -9.59
CA SER A 64 -1.12 17.19 -10.14
C SER A 64 0.34 16.89 -10.51
N LEU A 65 0.88 17.62 -11.49
CA LEU A 65 2.25 17.40 -11.98
C LEU A 65 3.34 17.59 -10.89
N SER A 66 3.02 18.38 -9.86
CA SER A 66 3.91 18.68 -8.72
C SER A 66 3.73 17.73 -7.53
N CYS A 67 2.76 16.82 -7.57
CA CYS A 67 2.47 15.90 -6.48
C CYS A 67 3.49 14.76 -6.42
N GLN A 68 4.26 14.70 -5.33
CA GLN A 68 5.29 13.67 -5.11
C GLN A 68 4.72 12.30 -4.74
N ASN A 69 3.53 12.26 -4.12
CA ASN A 69 2.92 11.03 -3.62
C ASN A 69 1.90 10.41 -4.59
N CYS A 70 1.50 11.16 -5.63
CA CYS A 70 0.54 10.70 -6.63
C CYS A 70 1.04 9.51 -7.47
N PRO A 71 2.33 9.43 -7.85
CA PRO A 71 2.82 8.34 -8.69
C PRO A 71 2.59 6.96 -8.08
N ASP A 72 2.72 6.81 -6.75
CA ASP A 72 2.52 5.53 -6.08
C ASP A 72 1.08 5.00 -6.28
N VAL A 73 0.09 5.89 -6.14
CA VAL A 73 -1.33 5.56 -6.33
C VAL A 73 -1.64 5.30 -7.79
N VAL A 74 -1.16 6.17 -8.68
CA VAL A 74 -1.40 6.05 -10.13
C VAL A 74 -0.77 4.76 -10.66
N GLN A 75 0.44 4.41 -10.23
CA GLN A 75 1.13 3.19 -10.63
C GLN A 75 0.43 1.94 -10.10
N ALA A 76 -0.02 1.94 -8.84
CA ALA A 76 -0.78 0.84 -8.26
C ALA A 76 -2.05 0.54 -9.06
N LEU A 77 -2.89 1.56 -9.31
CA LEU A 77 -4.14 1.40 -10.05
C LEU A 77 -3.92 1.11 -11.55
N ASN A 78 -2.86 1.66 -12.15
CA ASN A 78 -2.45 1.30 -13.51
C ASN A 78 -2.11 -0.18 -13.60
N LEU A 79 -1.29 -0.70 -12.68
CA LEU A 79 -0.94 -2.11 -12.66
C LEU A 79 -2.18 -2.99 -12.46
N MET A 80 -3.09 -2.61 -11.56
CA MET A 80 -4.34 -3.34 -11.34
C MET A 80 -5.18 -3.43 -12.62
N ALA A 81 -5.32 -2.33 -13.37
CA ALA A 81 -6.01 -2.30 -14.66
C ALA A 81 -5.30 -3.09 -15.77
N VAL A 82 -3.97 -3.25 -15.69
CA VAL A 82 -3.20 -4.12 -16.60
C VAL A 82 -3.41 -5.59 -16.30
N LEU A 83 -3.56 -5.95 -15.01
CA LEU A 83 -3.65 -7.33 -14.54
C LEU A 83 -5.07 -7.90 -14.59
N ASN A 84 -6.11 -7.08 -14.43
CA ASN A 84 -7.49 -7.55 -14.38
C ASN A 84 -8.41 -6.72 -15.31
N PRO A 85 -9.07 -7.34 -16.31
CA PRO A 85 -9.94 -6.64 -17.25
C PRO A 85 -11.19 -6.00 -16.62
N ASN A 86 -11.56 -6.42 -15.42
CA ASN A 86 -12.69 -5.87 -14.66
C ASN A 86 -12.34 -4.55 -13.96
N ILE A 87 -11.05 -4.23 -13.87
CA ILE A 87 -10.56 -3.00 -13.25
C ILE A 87 -10.19 -2.01 -14.35
N ARG A 88 -10.85 -0.85 -14.31
CA ARG A 88 -10.62 0.28 -15.21
C ARG A 88 -9.97 1.40 -14.40
N HIS A 89 -8.96 2.04 -14.96
CA HIS A 89 -8.31 3.18 -14.31
C HIS A 89 -8.14 4.36 -15.27
N VAL A 90 -8.52 5.54 -14.81
CA VAL A 90 -8.24 6.83 -15.44
C VAL A 90 -7.43 7.70 -14.48
N ALA A 91 -6.18 7.99 -14.84
CA ALA A 91 -5.38 9.00 -14.15
C ALA A 91 -5.66 10.38 -14.76
N ILE A 92 -6.13 11.33 -13.94
CA ILE A 92 -6.65 12.63 -14.37
C ILE A 92 -5.78 13.77 -13.83
N ASP A 93 -5.18 14.55 -14.72
CA ASP A 93 -4.47 15.79 -14.36
C ASP A 93 -5.49 16.87 -13.98
N GLY A 94 -5.63 17.13 -12.69
CA GLY A 94 -6.62 18.07 -12.16
C GLY A 94 -6.47 19.49 -12.71
N ALA A 95 -5.26 19.89 -13.16
CA ALA A 95 -5.03 21.21 -13.74
C ALA A 95 -5.75 21.41 -15.08
N LEU A 96 -5.98 20.33 -15.83
CA LEU A 96 -6.66 20.35 -17.13
C LEU A 96 -8.15 20.02 -17.07
N PHE A 97 -8.62 19.54 -15.90
CA PHE A 97 -10.00 19.13 -15.66
C PHE A 97 -10.57 19.84 -14.42
N GLN A 98 -10.34 21.15 -14.32
CA GLN A 98 -10.73 21.96 -13.16
C GLN A 98 -12.24 21.90 -12.85
N GLY A 99 -13.09 21.83 -13.86
CA GLY A 99 -14.53 21.69 -13.65
C GLY A 99 -14.92 20.42 -12.88
N GLU A 100 -14.18 19.32 -13.06
CA GLU A 100 -14.38 18.09 -12.28
C GLU A 100 -13.83 18.24 -10.86
N VAL A 101 -12.66 18.87 -10.71
CA VAL A 101 -12.04 19.17 -9.40
C VAL A 101 -12.98 20.01 -8.54
N GLU A 102 -13.59 21.05 -9.11
CA GLU A 102 -14.55 21.91 -8.43
C GLU A 102 -15.85 21.17 -8.10
N ALA A 103 -16.44 20.47 -9.08
CA ALA A 103 -17.71 19.75 -8.89
C ALA A 103 -17.61 18.66 -7.83
N ARG A 104 -16.46 17.97 -7.74
CA ARG A 104 -16.18 16.92 -6.75
C ARG A 104 -15.52 17.45 -5.48
N GLN A 105 -15.32 18.76 -5.35
CA GLN A 105 -14.69 19.42 -4.20
C GLN A 105 -13.34 18.80 -3.80
N ILE A 106 -12.47 18.55 -4.78
CA ILE A 106 -11.18 17.91 -4.56
C ILE A 106 -10.22 18.93 -3.97
N MET A 107 -9.95 18.80 -2.67
CA MET A 107 -9.08 19.70 -1.91
C MET A 107 -7.61 19.24 -1.86
N SER A 108 -7.35 17.95 -2.13
CA SER A 108 -6.02 17.35 -2.03
C SER A 108 -5.82 16.28 -3.10
N VAL A 109 -4.56 16.01 -3.43
CA VAL A 109 -4.16 14.95 -4.35
C VAL A 109 -3.05 14.08 -3.72
N PRO A 110 -2.98 12.77 -4.04
CA PRO A 110 -3.90 12.04 -4.90
C PRO A 110 -5.28 11.86 -4.25
N SER A 111 -6.33 11.98 -5.05
CA SER A 111 -7.72 11.68 -4.66
C SER A 111 -8.28 10.60 -5.59
N ILE A 112 -8.74 9.50 -5.00
CA ILE A 112 -9.20 8.30 -5.70
C ILE A 112 -10.71 8.21 -5.59
N TYR A 113 -11.37 8.04 -6.73
CA TYR A 113 -12.79 7.73 -6.81
C TYR A 113 -12.97 6.32 -7.36
N LEU A 114 -13.95 5.60 -6.83
CA LEU A 114 -14.38 4.30 -7.31
C LEU A 114 -15.86 4.36 -7.67
N ASN A 115 -16.19 4.09 -8.94
CA ASN A 115 -17.56 4.09 -9.45
C ASN A 115 -18.33 5.39 -9.14
N GLY A 116 -17.62 6.52 -9.14
CA GLY A 116 -18.17 7.86 -8.88
C GLY A 116 -18.15 8.30 -7.41
N GLU A 117 -17.85 7.41 -6.47
CA GLU A 117 -17.78 7.72 -5.03
C GLU A 117 -16.33 7.88 -4.56
N LEU A 118 -16.11 8.70 -3.52
CA LEU A 118 -14.78 8.89 -2.94
C LEU A 118 -14.29 7.58 -2.30
N PHE A 119 -13.17 7.06 -2.78
CA PHE A 119 -12.56 5.83 -2.29
C PHE A 119 -11.46 6.08 -1.25
N GLY A 120 -10.64 7.12 -1.48
CA GLY A 120 -9.53 7.45 -0.60
C GLY A 120 -8.73 8.66 -1.05
N GLN A 121 -7.89 9.15 -0.15
CA GLN A 121 -6.97 10.26 -0.41
C GLN A 121 -5.62 9.98 0.21
N GLY A 122 -4.57 10.55 -0.38
CA GLY A 122 -3.19 10.37 0.09
C GLY A 122 -2.53 9.11 -0.46
N ARG A 123 -1.30 8.87 0.00
CA ARG A 123 -0.44 7.80 -0.49
C ARG A 123 -1.06 6.44 -0.20
N MET A 124 -1.22 5.61 -1.23
CA MET A 124 -1.83 4.29 -1.17
C MET A 124 -1.16 3.36 -2.19
N GLY A 125 -0.92 2.10 -1.81
CA GLY A 125 -0.38 1.05 -2.70
C GLY A 125 -1.41 -0.04 -3.02
N GLU A 126 -1.02 -1.03 -3.84
CA GLU A 126 -1.89 -2.12 -4.29
C GLU A 126 -2.53 -2.87 -3.12
N GLU A 127 -1.74 -3.21 -2.08
CA GLU A 127 -2.22 -3.96 -0.92
C GLU A 127 -3.33 -3.21 -0.17
N GLU A 128 -3.16 -1.89 0.04
CA GLU A 128 -4.14 -1.06 0.73
C GLU A 128 -5.41 -0.87 -0.09
N ILE A 129 -5.29 -0.71 -1.42
CA ILE A 129 -6.44 -0.64 -2.33
C ILE A 129 -7.21 -1.96 -2.31
N LEU A 130 -6.52 -3.10 -2.36
CA LEU A 130 -7.12 -4.43 -2.29
C LEU A 130 -7.88 -4.66 -1.00
N ALA A 131 -7.29 -4.31 0.15
CA ALA A 131 -7.94 -4.46 1.44
C ALA A 131 -9.22 -3.61 1.56
N LYS A 132 -9.24 -2.42 0.93
CA LYS A 132 -10.45 -1.58 0.86
C LYS A 132 -11.49 -2.09 -0.13
N LEU A 133 -11.09 -2.75 -1.21
CA LEU A 133 -11.98 -3.31 -2.23
C LEU A 133 -12.69 -4.58 -1.77
N ASP A 134 -11.99 -5.49 -1.10
CA ASP A 134 -12.51 -6.81 -0.74
C ASP A 134 -12.98 -6.85 0.73
N THR A 135 -14.26 -6.54 0.94
CA THR A 135 -14.90 -6.64 2.26
C THR A 135 -14.91 -8.07 2.82
N GLY A 136 -14.76 -9.10 1.97
CA GLY A 136 -14.61 -10.51 2.37
C GLY A 136 -13.16 -10.95 2.63
N ALA A 137 -12.16 -10.28 2.05
CA ALA A 137 -10.74 -10.48 2.38
C ALA A 137 -10.47 -10.16 3.83
N SER A 138 -11.06 -9.09 4.36
CA SER A 138 -10.89 -8.68 5.75
C SER A 138 -11.22 -9.80 6.73
N ALA A 139 -12.33 -10.52 6.53
CA ALA A 139 -12.70 -11.67 7.36
C ALA A 139 -11.75 -12.86 7.20
N ARG A 140 -11.36 -13.21 5.96
CA ARG A 140 -10.40 -14.30 5.71
C ARG A 140 -9.01 -14.00 6.27
N ASP A 141 -8.58 -12.74 6.20
CA ASP A 141 -7.31 -12.28 6.75
C ASP A 141 -7.36 -12.30 8.28
N ALA A 142 -8.46 -11.84 8.89
CA ALA A 142 -8.70 -11.96 10.32
C ALA A 142 -8.64 -13.42 10.82
N GLU A 143 -9.22 -14.37 10.07
CA GLU A 143 -9.12 -15.80 10.36
C GLU A 143 -7.67 -16.31 10.26
N LYS A 144 -6.95 -15.97 9.18
CA LYS A 144 -5.53 -16.33 9.00
C LYS A 144 -4.65 -15.81 10.12
N LEU A 145 -4.86 -14.55 10.54
CA LEU A 145 -4.12 -13.92 11.63
C LEU A 145 -4.42 -14.60 12.96
N SER A 146 -5.69 -14.88 13.22
CA SER A 146 -6.13 -15.57 14.45
C SER A 146 -5.65 -17.02 14.54
N ALA A 147 -5.33 -17.64 13.41
CA ALA A 147 -4.76 -18.98 13.33
C ALA A 147 -3.24 -19.01 13.54
N LYS A 148 -2.54 -17.87 13.58
CA LYS A 148 -1.09 -17.84 13.80
C LYS A 148 -0.76 -18.32 15.22
N GLU A 149 0.31 -19.11 15.33
CA GLU A 149 0.87 -19.45 16.64
C GLU A 149 1.36 -18.20 17.36
N ALA A 150 1.31 -18.25 18.70
CA ALA A 150 1.77 -17.18 19.55
C ALA A 150 3.21 -16.79 19.22
N PHE A 151 3.50 -15.49 19.28
CA PHE A 151 4.85 -14.96 19.13
C PHE A 151 5.54 -14.95 20.48
N ASP A 152 6.86 -15.00 20.50
CA ASP A 152 7.61 -14.67 21.72
C ASP A 152 7.60 -13.14 21.93
N VAL A 153 7.59 -12.37 20.83
CA VAL A 153 7.44 -10.91 20.83
C VAL A 153 6.58 -10.49 19.65
N LEU A 154 5.48 -9.80 19.93
CA LEU A 154 4.68 -9.10 18.93
C LEU A 154 4.88 -7.60 19.05
N VAL A 155 5.42 -6.98 18.00
CA VAL A 155 5.58 -5.54 17.88
C VAL A 155 4.35 -4.95 17.19
N VAL A 156 3.71 -3.96 17.83
CA VAL A 156 2.57 -3.24 17.26
C VAL A 156 3.04 -1.88 16.73
N GLY A 157 3.04 -1.75 15.41
CA GLY A 157 3.49 -0.57 14.65
C GLY A 157 4.74 -0.83 13.81
N GLY A 158 4.71 -0.41 12.55
CA GLY A 158 5.78 -0.67 11.56
C GLY A 158 6.73 0.50 11.31
N GLY A 159 6.71 1.53 12.15
CA GLY A 159 7.63 2.68 12.04
C GLY A 159 9.08 2.35 12.47
N PRO A 160 9.99 3.34 12.49
CA PRO A 160 11.40 3.12 12.87
C PRO A 160 11.58 2.45 14.24
N ALA A 161 10.73 2.78 15.22
CA ALA A 161 10.76 2.14 16.55
C ALA A 161 10.43 0.64 16.47
N GLY A 162 9.38 0.28 15.71
CA GLY A 162 8.96 -1.11 15.57
C GLY A 162 9.96 -1.94 14.75
N ALA A 163 10.49 -1.38 13.67
CA ALA A 163 11.55 -2.01 12.88
C ALA A 163 12.79 -2.30 13.73
N ALA A 164 13.23 -1.33 14.55
CA ALA A 164 14.34 -1.53 15.47
C ALA A 164 14.04 -2.63 16.49
N ALA A 165 12.88 -2.60 17.15
CA ALA A 165 12.49 -3.63 18.12
C ALA A 165 12.50 -5.03 17.49
N ALA A 166 11.95 -5.17 16.28
CA ALA A 166 11.88 -6.44 15.56
C ALA A 166 13.27 -7.00 15.22
N ILE A 167 14.18 -6.16 14.71
CA ILE A 167 15.57 -6.56 14.41
C ILE A 167 16.25 -7.09 15.67
N TYR A 168 16.15 -6.38 16.78
CA TYR A 168 16.82 -6.77 18.02
C TYR A 168 16.22 -8.05 18.62
N ALA A 169 14.90 -8.23 18.57
CA ALA A 169 14.23 -9.45 19.00
C ALA A 169 14.63 -10.65 18.13
N ALA A 170 14.53 -10.53 16.81
CA ALA A 170 14.84 -11.61 15.87
C ALA A 170 16.32 -12.04 15.94
N ARG A 171 17.25 -11.12 16.21
CA ARG A 171 18.68 -11.43 16.44
C ARG A 171 18.93 -12.30 17.67
N LYS A 172 17.96 -12.44 18.58
CA LYS A 172 18.00 -13.37 19.71
C LYS A 172 17.38 -14.73 19.40
N GLY A 173 16.88 -14.93 18.18
CA GLY A 173 16.33 -16.20 17.71
C GLY A 173 14.94 -16.51 18.25
N ILE A 174 14.21 -15.50 18.75
CA ILE A 174 12.85 -15.65 19.25
C ILE A 174 11.82 -15.28 18.17
N ARG A 175 10.68 -15.95 18.19
CA ARG A 175 9.61 -15.82 17.20
C ARG A 175 9.03 -14.41 17.26
N THR A 176 9.34 -13.60 16.25
CA THR A 176 9.05 -12.16 16.24
C THR A 176 8.03 -11.82 15.17
N GLY A 177 6.96 -11.14 15.55
CA GLY A 177 5.94 -10.60 14.64
C GLY A 177 5.91 -9.08 14.66
N VAL A 178 5.56 -8.46 13.54
CA VAL A 178 5.29 -7.02 13.43
C VAL A 178 3.91 -6.83 12.82
N ALA A 179 2.94 -6.36 13.61
CA ALA A 179 1.62 -5.97 13.12
C ALA A 179 1.60 -4.45 12.90
N ALA A 180 1.35 -3.99 11.67
CA ALA A 180 1.42 -2.59 11.31
C ALA A 180 0.31 -2.18 10.34
N GLU A 181 -0.21 -0.97 10.47
CA GLU A 181 -1.07 -0.38 9.43
C GLU A 181 -0.28 -0.25 8.11
N ARG A 182 0.94 0.30 8.20
CA ARG A 182 1.86 0.46 7.07
C ARG A 182 3.31 0.44 7.55
N PHE A 183 4.12 -0.48 7.02
CA PHE A 183 5.55 -0.53 7.33
C PHE A 183 6.25 0.77 6.92
N GLY A 184 7.21 1.24 7.71
CA GLY A 184 7.88 2.54 7.56
C GLY A 184 7.19 3.67 8.33
N GLY A 185 5.87 3.60 8.59
CA GLY A 185 5.16 4.62 9.36
C GLY A 185 5.29 6.02 8.77
N GLN A 186 5.53 7.03 9.62
CA GLN A 186 5.57 8.44 9.21
C GLN A 186 6.74 8.77 8.27
N VAL A 187 7.87 8.06 8.36
CA VAL A 187 9.02 8.40 7.51
C VAL A 187 8.71 8.17 6.03
N LEU A 188 7.76 7.30 5.68
CA LEU A 188 7.34 7.13 4.29
C LEU A 188 6.87 8.44 3.64
N ASP A 189 6.22 9.31 4.39
CA ASP A 189 5.67 10.57 3.86
C ASP A 189 6.64 11.75 4.03
N THR A 190 7.88 11.48 4.46
CA THR A 190 8.91 12.50 4.67
C THR A 190 9.79 12.63 3.44
N MET A 191 9.98 13.86 2.96
CA MET A 191 10.81 14.15 1.78
C MET A 191 12.29 14.00 2.10
N ALA A 192 12.91 15.02 2.72
CA ALA A 192 14.31 15.01 3.08
C ALA A 192 14.51 14.73 4.57
N ILE A 193 15.51 13.91 4.89
CA ILE A 193 15.94 13.57 6.24
C ILE A 193 17.45 13.77 6.31
N GLU A 194 17.88 14.77 7.08
CA GLU A 194 19.28 15.20 7.20
C GLU A 194 19.82 15.05 8.63
N ASN A 195 19.05 14.41 9.50
CA ASN A 195 19.34 14.27 10.92
C ASN A 195 19.37 12.81 11.40
N PHE A 196 19.42 11.85 10.48
CA PHE A 196 19.64 10.45 10.82
C PHE A 196 21.14 10.22 11.01
N ILE A 197 21.59 10.13 12.27
CA ILE A 197 23.01 10.04 12.62
C ILE A 197 23.74 9.02 11.73
N SER A 198 24.93 9.40 11.23
CA SER A 198 25.77 8.68 10.24
C SER A 198 25.31 8.74 8.78
N VAL A 199 24.14 9.29 8.49
CA VAL A 199 23.62 9.53 7.14
C VAL A 199 23.36 11.03 6.96
N ASN A 200 24.23 11.71 6.23
CA ASN A 200 24.13 13.16 6.03
C ASN A 200 22.83 13.58 5.35
N GLU A 201 22.34 12.78 4.39
CA GLU A 201 21.11 13.04 3.65
C GLU A 201 20.49 11.72 3.18
N THR A 202 19.20 11.55 3.40
CA THR A 202 18.38 10.48 2.85
C THR A 202 16.95 10.95 2.64
N GLU A 203 16.14 10.11 2.01
CA GLU A 203 14.72 10.35 1.81
C GLU A 203 13.89 9.33 2.57
N GLY A 204 12.67 9.71 2.91
CA GLY A 204 11.72 8.87 3.64
C GLY A 204 11.49 7.48 3.05
N PRO A 205 11.06 7.37 1.77
CA PRO A 205 10.88 6.08 1.11
C PRO A 205 12.16 5.25 0.97
N LYS A 206 13.33 5.89 0.91
CA LYS A 206 14.63 5.21 0.89
C LYS A 206 14.94 4.62 2.26
N LEU A 207 14.73 5.40 3.33
CA LEU A 207 14.92 4.95 4.70
C LEU A 207 13.94 3.83 5.08
N ALA A 208 12.66 3.95 4.75
CA ALA A 208 11.65 2.94 5.02
C ALA A 208 12.00 1.59 4.37
N ARG A 209 12.42 1.59 3.10
CA ARG A 209 12.90 0.38 2.41
C ARG A 209 14.17 -0.20 3.04
N ALA A 210 15.10 0.64 3.46
CA ALA A 210 16.30 0.18 4.14
C ALA A 210 15.97 -0.51 5.48
N LEU A 211 15.02 0.05 6.25
CA LEU A 211 14.52 -0.57 7.47
C LEU A 211 13.84 -1.90 7.18
N GLU A 212 12.93 -1.95 6.20
CA GLU A 212 12.22 -3.17 5.84
C GLU A 212 13.17 -4.28 5.37
N ASN A 213 14.14 -3.94 4.51
CA ASN A 213 15.14 -4.89 4.04
C ASN A 213 15.94 -5.49 5.21
N HIS A 214 16.37 -4.67 6.17
CA HIS A 214 17.11 -5.16 7.34
C HIS A 214 16.24 -6.03 8.25
N VAL A 215 14.94 -5.73 8.39
CA VAL A 215 14.00 -6.62 9.11
C VAL A 215 13.88 -7.97 8.39
N ARG A 216 13.77 -7.95 7.06
CA ARG A 216 13.65 -9.15 6.20
C ARG A 216 14.94 -9.98 6.09
N GLU A 217 16.09 -9.49 6.59
CA GLU A 217 17.28 -10.33 6.76
C GLU A 217 17.07 -11.43 7.82
N TYR A 218 16.05 -11.27 8.67
CA TYR A 218 15.67 -12.21 9.70
C TYR A 218 14.28 -12.80 9.41
N ASP A 219 13.95 -13.90 10.08
CA ASP A 219 12.63 -14.55 10.00
C ASP A 219 11.60 -13.81 10.87
N VAL A 220 11.31 -12.56 10.48
CA VAL A 220 10.29 -11.71 11.11
C VAL A 220 9.02 -11.76 10.28
N ASP A 221 7.91 -12.11 10.92
CA ASP A 221 6.59 -12.11 10.30
C ASP A 221 6.02 -10.69 10.26
N ILE A 222 6.14 -10.02 9.11
CA ILE A 222 5.61 -8.67 8.90
C ILE A 222 4.16 -8.78 8.39
N MET A 223 3.22 -8.31 9.21
CA MET A 223 1.78 -8.30 8.94
C MET A 223 1.32 -6.85 8.73
N ASN A 224 1.31 -6.40 7.47
CA ASN A 224 0.83 -5.08 7.08
C ASN A 224 -0.71 -5.00 7.05
N LEU A 225 -1.23 -3.77 6.98
CA LEU A 225 -2.66 -3.45 6.97
C LEU A 225 -3.40 -3.89 8.23
N GLN A 226 -2.69 -4.00 9.35
CA GLN A 226 -3.25 -4.42 10.63
C GLN A 226 -3.25 -3.24 11.61
N ARG A 227 -4.46 -2.85 12.03
CA ARG A 227 -4.67 -1.83 13.06
C ARG A 227 -5.05 -2.50 14.37
N ALA A 228 -4.28 -2.26 15.43
CA ALA A 228 -4.60 -2.76 16.76
C ALA A 228 -5.76 -1.96 17.37
N ALA A 229 -6.80 -2.66 17.81
CA ALA A 229 -8.00 -2.10 18.42
C ALA A 229 -7.95 -2.18 19.95
N ALA A 230 -7.41 -3.26 20.52
CA ALA A 230 -7.31 -3.42 21.97
C ALA A 230 -6.18 -4.37 22.38
N LEU A 231 -5.62 -4.12 23.56
CA LEU A 231 -4.74 -5.04 24.27
C LEU A 231 -5.54 -5.72 25.38
N ILE A 232 -5.52 -7.06 25.39
CA ILE A 232 -6.04 -7.90 26.47
C ILE A 232 -4.83 -8.45 27.24
N PRO A 233 -4.59 -7.98 28.47
CA PRO A 233 -3.46 -8.45 29.27
C PRO A 233 -3.58 -9.94 29.65
N ALA A 234 -2.46 -10.64 29.73
CA ALA A 234 -2.40 -11.97 30.33
C ALA A 234 -2.94 -11.94 31.77
N SER A 235 -3.70 -12.96 32.16
CA SER A 235 -4.31 -13.05 33.49
C SER A 235 -3.33 -13.43 34.60
N ALA A 236 -2.13 -13.91 34.24
CA ALA A 236 -1.06 -14.31 35.14
C ALA A 236 0.30 -14.16 34.48
N GLU A 237 1.36 -14.06 35.29
CA GLU A 237 2.74 -14.09 34.82
C GLU A 237 3.03 -15.39 34.05
N GLY A 238 3.71 -15.28 32.90
CA GLY A 238 3.96 -16.39 31.98
C GLY A 238 2.76 -16.76 31.08
N GLY A 239 1.64 -16.05 31.19
CA GLY A 239 0.54 -16.14 30.21
C GLY A 239 0.76 -15.27 28.97
N LEU A 240 -0.10 -15.43 27.98
CA LEU A 240 -0.05 -14.67 26.72
C LEU A 240 -0.96 -13.44 26.77
N HIS A 241 -0.43 -12.31 26.33
CA HIS A 241 -1.20 -11.15 25.94
C HIS A 241 -1.89 -11.40 24.59
N GLU A 242 -3.02 -10.74 24.37
CA GLU A 242 -3.73 -10.79 23.09
C GLU A 242 -3.95 -9.38 22.56
N ILE A 243 -3.61 -9.17 21.29
CA ILE A 243 -3.92 -7.95 20.54
C ILE A 243 -5.12 -8.24 19.65
N LYS A 244 -6.22 -7.53 19.87
CA LYS A 244 -7.38 -7.51 18.97
C LYS A 244 -7.14 -6.51 17.85
N LEU A 245 -7.48 -6.88 16.62
CA LEU A 245 -7.32 -6.07 15.42
C LEU A 245 -8.66 -5.51 14.95
N GLU A 246 -8.66 -4.38 14.25
CA GLU A 246 -9.89 -3.73 13.76
C GLU A 246 -10.64 -4.58 12.72
N ASN A 247 -9.94 -5.44 11.97
CA ASN A 247 -10.56 -6.38 11.03
C ASN A 247 -11.26 -7.57 11.74
N GLY A 248 -11.21 -7.65 13.07
CA GLY A 248 -11.77 -8.74 13.87
C GLY A 248 -10.79 -9.87 14.17
N GLY A 249 -9.57 -9.82 13.62
CA GLY A 249 -8.50 -10.78 13.91
C GLY A 249 -7.90 -10.61 15.30
N SER A 250 -7.06 -11.57 15.70
CA SER A 250 -6.31 -11.50 16.94
C SER A 250 -4.92 -12.10 16.81
N LEU A 251 -3.96 -11.59 17.57
CA LEU A 251 -2.60 -12.10 17.65
C LEU A 251 -2.20 -12.25 19.12
N LYS A 252 -1.38 -13.25 19.45
CA LYS A 252 -0.98 -13.55 20.82
C LYS A 252 0.53 -13.49 20.98
N ALA A 253 1.00 -12.98 22.12
CA ALA A 253 2.41 -12.95 22.51
C ALA A 253 2.59 -12.98 24.02
#